data_AF-A0AAU2FDX3-F1
#
_entry.id   AF-A0AAU2FDX3-F1
#
_cell.length_a   1.000
_cell.length_b   1.000
_cell.length_c   1.000
_cell.angle_alpha   90.00
_cell.angle_beta   90.00
_cell.angle_gamma   90.00
#
_symmetry.space_group_name_H-M   'P 1'
#
loop_
_entity.id
_entity.type
_entity.pdbx_description
1 polymer ?
#
loop_
_entity_poly.entity_id
_entity_poly.type
_entity_poly.pdbx_seq_one_letter_code
_entity_poly.pdbx_strand_id
1 'polypeptide(L)'
;MGGGIGVTFGFPPLDAHVVEFRAPAEGVPGRLSWTAEQDGRPEERLDVLHAWLVEDLSGGRVRILTQETQIGQPAAALAAERPNPMLNGHQAWLDGLVGAAAE
;
A
#
# COMPACT_ATOMS: atom_id res chain seq x y z
N MET A 1 -22.02 -1.44 3.23
CA MET A 1 -21.09 -1.01 2.16
C MET A 1 -19.69 -1.29 2.66
N GLY A 2 -19.26 -2.56 2.57
CA GLY A 2 -17.92 -2.97 3.02
C GLY A 2 -16.91 -2.53 1.96
N GLY A 3 -16.23 -1.42 2.20
CA GLY A 3 -15.14 -0.97 1.36
C GLY A 3 -13.92 -1.85 1.64
N GLY A 4 -13.74 -2.90 0.83
CA GLY A 4 -12.48 -3.64 0.83
C GLY A 4 -11.36 -2.70 0.35
N ILE A 5 -10.35 -2.52 1.18
CA ILE A 5 -9.12 -1.84 0.77
C ILE A 5 -8.42 -2.83 -0.18
N GLY A 6 -8.36 -2.49 -1.47
CA GLY A 6 -7.74 -3.35 -2.48
C GLY A 6 -6.22 -3.39 -2.27
N VAL A 7 -5.75 -4.36 -1.50
CA VAL A 7 -4.36 -4.43 -1.01
C VAL A 7 -3.34 -4.76 -2.10
N THR A 8 -3.78 -5.34 -3.21
CA THR A 8 -2.91 -5.74 -4.31
C THR A 8 -3.65 -5.63 -5.64
N PHE A 9 -3.08 -4.88 -6.59
CA PHE A 9 -3.70 -4.64 -7.89
C PHE A 9 -3.86 -5.97 -8.65
N GLY A 10 -5.10 -6.30 -9.04
CA GLY A 10 -5.40 -7.51 -9.80
C GLY A 10 -5.86 -8.72 -8.97
N PHE A 11 -5.99 -8.58 -7.64
CA PHE A 11 -6.58 -9.63 -6.78
C PHE A 11 -7.99 -9.27 -6.32
N PRO A 12 -8.79 -10.29 -5.91
CA PRO A 12 -10.01 -10.04 -5.16
C PRO A 12 -9.72 -9.19 -3.91
N PRO A 13 -10.71 -8.47 -3.38
CA PRO A 13 -10.57 -7.80 -2.09
C PRO A 13 -10.09 -8.81 -1.04
N LEU A 14 -8.99 -8.49 -0.36
CA LEU A 14 -8.49 -9.27 0.76
C LEU A 14 -8.85 -8.56 2.06
N ASP A 15 -9.17 -9.34 3.07
CA ASP A 15 -9.34 -8.79 4.42
C ASP A 15 -7.97 -8.30 4.91
N ALA A 16 -7.92 -7.02 5.28
CA ALA A 16 -6.72 -6.36 5.74
C ALA A 16 -6.84 -6.00 7.23
N HIS A 17 -5.72 -6.10 7.95
CA HIS A 17 -5.61 -5.74 9.36
C HIS A 17 -4.50 -4.70 9.56
N VAL A 18 -4.83 -3.59 10.21
CA VAL A 18 -3.84 -2.56 10.56
C VAL A 18 -2.90 -3.11 11.62
N VAL A 19 -1.60 -3.13 11.32
CA VAL A 19 -0.54 -3.63 12.21
C VAL A 19 0.35 -2.51 12.77
N GLU A 20 0.33 -1.34 12.15
CA GLU A 20 0.96 -0.12 12.68
C GLU A 20 0.03 1.07 12.45
N PHE A 21 -0.16 1.89 13.49
CA PHE A 21 -0.79 3.18 13.36
C PHE A 21 -0.14 4.20 14.30
N ARG A 22 0.33 5.30 13.72
CA ARG A 22 0.81 6.49 14.43
C ARG A 22 0.34 7.72 13.68
N ALA A 23 -0.50 8.53 14.32
CA ALA A 23 -0.94 9.80 13.74
C ALA A 23 0.25 10.77 13.56
N PRO A 24 0.28 11.57 12.48
CA PRO A 24 1.28 12.63 12.31
C PRO A 24 1.09 13.75 13.36
N ALA A 25 2.19 14.38 13.75
CA ALA A 25 2.21 15.57 14.59
C ALA A 25 3.45 16.43 14.27
N GLU A 26 3.59 17.62 14.86
CA GLU A 26 4.74 18.48 14.60
C GLU A 26 6.07 17.74 14.88
N GLY A 27 6.93 17.65 13.86
CA GLY A 27 8.20 16.92 13.94
C GLY A 27 8.06 15.39 14.06
N VAL A 28 6.86 14.85 13.91
CA VAL A 28 6.54 13.43 14.07
C VAL A 28 5.87 12.90 12.80
N PRO A 29 6.51 11.95 12.08
CA PRO A 29 5.91 11.38 10.89
C PRO A 29 4.70 10.51 11.24
N GLY A 30 3.67 10.60 10.42
CA GLY A 30 2.55 9.67 10.41
C GLY A 30 2.99 8.33 9.83
N ARG A 31 2.56 7.24 10.46
CA ARG A 31 2.86 5.86 10.03
C ARG A 31 1.58 5.05 10.02
N LEU A 32 1.40 4.28 8.96
CA LEU A 32 0.29 3.36 8.81
C LEU A 32 0.79 2.14 8.06
N SER A 33 0.55 0.95 8.60
CA SER A 33 0.74 -0.28 7.83
C SER A 33 -0.34 -1.29 8.14
N TRP A 34 -0.65 -2.12 7.15
CA TRP A 34 -1.60 -3.21 7.29
C TRP A 34 -1.05 -4.47 6.62
N THR A 35 -1.43 -5.61 7.19
CA THR A 35 -1.21 -6.92 6.58
C THR A 35 -2.49 -7.39 5.91
N ALA A 36 -2.37 -8.18 4.86
CA ALA A 36 -3.48 -8.92 4.27
C ALA A 36 -2.97 -10.28 3.77
N GLU A 37 -3.78 -11.30 4.00
CA GLU A 37 -3.40 -12.69 3.72
C GLU A 37 -4.51 -13.35 2.91
N GLN A 38 -4.10 -14.14 1.91
CA GLN A 38 -4.97 -15.06 1.19
C GLN A 38 -4.43 -16.47 1.36
N ASP A 39 -5.22 -17.33 2.00
CA ASP A 39 -4.97 -18.75 2.04
C ASP A 39 -5.41 -19.45 0.75
N GLY A 40 -4.87 -20.64 0.49
CA GLY A 40 -5.23 -21.44 -0.67
C GLY A 40 -4.11 -22.35 -1.12
N ARG A 41 -4.21 -22.81 -2.37
CA ARG A 41 -3.12 -23.56 -3.02
C ARG A 41 -1.90 -22.64 -3.23
N PRO A 42 -0.70 -23.18 -3.50
CA PRO A 42 0.50 -22.36 -3.71
C PRO A 42 0.34 -21.26 -4.77
N GLU A 43 -0.52 -21.49 -5.78
CA GLU A 43 -0.83 -20.54 -6.85
C GLU A 43 -1.81 -19.43 -6.44
N GLU A 44 -2.45 -19.58 -5.28
CA GLU A 44 -3.46 -18.66 -4.73
C GLU A 44 -2.93 -17.96 -3.47
N ARG A 45 -1.97 -18.57 -2.76
CA ARG A 45 -1.45 -18.05 -1.50
C ARG A 45 -0.70 -16.73 -1.71
N LEU A 46 -1.07 -15.72 -0.91
CA LEU A 46 -0.46 -14.40 -0.95
C LEU A 46 -0.45 -13.79 0.45
N ASP A 47 0.73 -13.37 0.92
CA ASP A 47 0.90 -12.59 2.16
C ASP A 47 1.45 -11.21 1.79
N VAL A 48 0.84 -10.15 2.32
CA VAL A 48 1.16 -8.76 2.00
C VAL A 48 1.36 -7.96 3.27
N LEU A 49 2.39 -7.11 3.31
CA LEU A 49 2.49 -6.02 4.26
C LEU A 49 2.68 -4.72 3.49
N HIS A 50 1.72 -3.81 3.60
CA HIS A 50 1.73 -2.51 2.93
C HIS A 50 1.91 -1.40 3.96
N ALA A 51 2.97 -0.61 3.80
CA ALA A 51 3.36 0.44 4.73
C ALA A 51 3.34 1.82 4.06
N TRP A 52 2.98 2.81 4.86
CA TRP A 52 2.88 4.22 4.50
C TRP A 52 3.59 5.08 5.55
N LEU A 53 4.31 6.09 5.05
CA LEU A 53 4.99 7.10 5.83
C LEU A 53 4.63 8.48 5.26
N VAL A 54 4.10 9.35 6.11
CA VAL A 54 3.78 10.74 5.77
C VAL A 54 4.57 11.65 6.70
N GLU A 55 5.39 12.53 6.15
CA GLU A 55 6.25 13.38 6.96
C GLU A 55 6.48 14.77 6.36
N ASP A 56 6.63 15.73 7.25
CA ASP A 56 7.06 17.08 6.90
C ASP A 56 8.55 17.10 6.56
N LEU A 57 8.88 17.75 5.45
CA LEU A 57 10.22 18.07 5.03
C LEU A 57 10.43 19.59 5.07
N SER A 58 11.70 20.00 5.11
CA SER A 58 12.07 21.41 5.07
C SER A 58 11.49 22.13 3.85
N GLY A 59 11.19 23.42 3.99
CA GLY A 59 10.62 24.24 2.92
C GLY A 59 9.12 24.03 2.71
N GLY A 60 8.39 23.60 3.73
CA GLY A 60 6.93 23.43 3.68
C GLY A 60 6.49 22.31 2.73
N ARG A 61 7.29 21.26 2.61
CA ARG A 61 7.00 20.11 1.73
C ARG A 61 6.52 18.94 2.57
N VAL A 62 5.65 18.12 1.98
CA VAL A 62 5.26 16.83 2.56
C VAL A 62 5.81 15.72 1.68
N ARG A 63 6.43 14.70 2.30
CA ARG A 63 6.75 13.43 1.62
C ARG A 63 5.71 12.40 2.00
N ILE A 64 5.15 11.75 0.98
CA ILE A 64 4.34 10.55 1.12
C ILE A 64 5.14 9.40 0.50
N LEU A 65 5.53 8.44 1.33
CA LEU A 65 6.22 7.23 0.90
C LEU A 65 5.31 6.04 1.17
N THR A 66 5.17 5.17 0.18
CA THR A 66 4.48 3.89 0.33
C THR A 66 5.37 2.77 -0.19
N GLN A 67 5.38 1.64 0.53
CA GLN A 67 6.13 0.45 0.17
C GLN A 67 5.34 -0.79 0.56
N GLU A 68 5.39 -1.80 -0.29
CA GLU A 68 4.68 -3.06 -0.06
C GLU A 68 5.63 -4.23 -0.25
N THR A 69 5.55 -5.20 0.66
CA THR A 69 6.20 -6.50 0.50
C THR A 69 5.14 -7.56 0.28
N GLN A 70 5.44 -8.49 -0.63
CA GLN A 70 4.52 -9.55 -1.04
C GLN A 70 5.26 -10.89 -1.05
N ILE A 71 4.61 -11.94 -0.54
CA ILE A 71 5.11 -13.32 -0.53
C ILE A 71 4.06 -14.22 -1.18
N GLY A 72 4.44 -14.99 -2.19
CA GLY A 72 3.55 -15.94 -2.87
C GLY A 72 3.95 -16.15 -4.34
N GLN A 73 3.48 -17.25 -4.96
CA GLN A 73 3.67 -17.42 -6.41
C GLN A 73 3.02 -16.30 -7.23
N PRO A 74 1.83 -15.79 -6.88
CA PRO A 74 1.26 -14.64 -7.57
C PRO A 74 2.13 -13.38 -7.51
N ALA A 75 2.74 -13.10 -6.34
CA ALA A 75 3.66 -11.98 -6.16
C ALA A 75 4.93 -12.13 -7.03
N ALA A 76 5.47 -13.35 -7.11
CA ALA A 76 6.62 -13.64 -7.98
C ALA A 76 6.29 -13.44 -9.46
N ALA A 77 5.07 -13.81 -9.89
CA ALA A 77 4.61 -13.57 -11.25
C ALA A 77 4.46 -12.06 -11.54
N LEU A 78 3.80 -11.32 -10.65
CA LEU A 78 3.64 -9.86 -10.77
C LEU A 78 4.97 -9.11 -10.84
N ALA A 79 5.98 -9.55 -10.08
CA ALA A 79 7.31 -8.93 -10.11
C ALA A 79 8.00 -9.02 -11.49
N ALA A 80 7.62 -9.98 -12.33
CA ALA A 80 8.15 -10.17 -13.67
C ALA A 80 7.43 -9.29 -14.73
N GLU A 81 6.25 -8.76 -14.44
CA GLU A 81 5.43 -8.02 -15.41
C GLU A 81 6.03 -6.66 -15.77
N ARG A 82 5.89 -6.27 -17.04
CA ARG A 82 6.36 -4.99 -17.58
C ARG A 82 5.27 -4.40 -18.51
N PRO A 83 4.82 -3.15 -18.29
CA PRO A 83 5.17 -2.27 -17.17
C PRO A 83 4.74 -2.86 -15.82
N ASN A 84 5.42 -2.49 -14.72
CA ASN A 84 5.14 -3.07 -13.40
C ASN A 84 3.76 -2.59 -12.90
N PRO A 85 2.77 -3.48 -12.74
CA PRO A 85 1.41 -3.09 -12.37
C PRO A 85 1.32 -2.55 -10.93
N MET A 86 2.08 -3.12 -9.99
CA MET A 86 2.09 -2.66 -8.60
C MET A 86 2.64 -1.24 -8.48
N LEU A 87 3.75 -0.97 -9.17
CA LEU A 87 4.33 0.38 -9.22
C LEU A 87 3.34 1.41 -9.77
N ASN A 88 2.71 1.10 -10.91
CA ASN A 88 1.76 2.00 -11.55
C ASN A 88 0.52 2.25 -10.68
N GLY A 89 0.02 1.20 -10.04
CA GLY A 89 -1.14 1.30 -9.15
C GLY A 89 -0.83 2.12 -7.89
N HIS A 90 0.30 1.87 -7.23
CA HIS A 90 0.73 2.67 -6.07
C HIS A 90 0.96 4.13 -6.46
N GLN A 91 1.51 4.41 -7.65
CA GLN A 91 1.67 5.78 -8.14
C GLN A 91 0.31 6.46 -8.35
N ALA A 92 -0.66 5.79 -8.96
CA ALA A 92 -2.02 6.34 -9.12
C ALA A 92 -2.68 6.65 -7.77
N TRP A 93 -2.40 5.84 -6.74
CA TRP A 93 -2.85 6.12 -5.37
C TRP A 93 -2.20 7.37 -4.78
N LEU A 94 -0.88 7.53 -4.94
CA LEU A 94 -0.17 8.72 -4.49
C LEU A 94 -0.71 9.98 -5.18
N ASP A 95 -0.88 9.93 -6.50
CA ASP A 95 -1.40 11.04 -7.30
C ASP A 95 -2.82 11.41 -6.87
N GLY A 96 -3.69 10.41 -6.65
CA GLY A 96 -5.05 10.60 -6.17
C GLY A 96 -5.12 11.17 -4.76
N LEU A 97 -4.29 10.68 -3.84
CA LEU A 97 -4.20 11.19 -2.47
C LEU A 97 -3.74 12.66 -2.44
N VAL A 98 -2.71 13.00 -3.22
CA VAL A 98 -2.23 14.39 -3.34
C VAL A 98 -3.31 15.28 -3.95
N GLY A 99 -4.03 14.81 -4.97
CA GLY A 99 -5.15 15.54 -5.57
C GLY A 99 -6.24 15.84 -4.54
N ALA A 100 -6.70 14.83 -3.81
CA ALA A 100 -7.76 14.97 -2.81
C ALA A 100 -7.35 15.85 -1.61
N ALA A 101 -6.07 15.88 -1.24
CA ALA A 101 -5.58 16.72 -0.14
C ALA A 101 -5.39 18.19 -0.53
N ALA A 102 -5.38 18.51 -1.83
CA ALA A 102 -5.23 19.87 -2.35
C ALA A 102 -6.57 20.58 -2.58
N GLU A 103 -7.70 19.87 -2.44
CA GLU A 103 -9.07 20.42 -2.47
C GLU A 103 -9.46 21.10 -1.15
#